data_AF-A0A6N8EBQ1-F1
#
_entry.id   AF-A0A6N8EBQ1-F1
#
_cell.length_a   1.000
_cell.length_b   1.000
_cell.length_c   1.000
_cell.angle_alpha   90.00
_cell.angle_beta   90.00
_cell.angle_gamma   90.00
#
_symmetry.space_group_name_H-M   'P 1'
#
loop_
_entity.id
_entity.type
_entity.pdbx_description
1 polymer ?
#
loop_
_entity_poly.entity_id
_entity_poly.type
_entity_poly.pdbx_seq_one_letter_code
_entity_poly.pdbx_strand_id
1 'polypeptide(L)'
;MKAQIVDPQALRAITPAALVAYARGEGWQHVETYGQHSDVYAQANRPELVIPRTDHLADYPRVVAELIGILAATGDRDELALYRDLLGADRDVVRVRARSNADDGSVNLAAGVGLFESAREMLLAAACAATNPQPLYRAGANKLDFGQKHAPSQCPVGLLETFRGMHPIKPSR
;
A
#
# COMPACT_ATOMS: atom_id res chain seq x y z
N MET A 1 -13.27 9.79 -22.48
CA MET A 1 -14.46 9.01 -22.12
C MET A 1 -14.46 8.92 -20.61
N LYS A 2 -15.45 9.51 -19.92
CA LYS A 2 -15.58 9.40 -18.46
C LYS A 2 -16.33 8.10 -18.17
N ALA A 3 -15.63 7.08 -17.71
CA ALA A 3 -16.26 5.81 -17.32
C ALA A 3 -16.80 5.96 -15.89
N GLN A 4 -18.02 5.46 -15.64
CA GLN A 4 -18.58 5.40 -14.29
C GLN A 4 -18.53 3.97 -13.76
N ILE A 5 -18.16 3.82 -12.49
CA ILE A 5 -18.09 2.50 -11.85
C ILE A 5 -19.41 2.22 -11.14
N VAL A 6 -20.23 1.36 -11.76
CA VAL A 6 -21.56 0.99 -11.27
C VAL A 6 -21.63 -0.43 -10.73
N ASP A 7 -20.61 -1.27 -10.95
CA ASP A 7 -20.58 -2.65 -10.48
C ASP A 7 -20.45 -2.71 -8.94
N PRO A 8 -21.47 -3.22 -8.22
CA PRO A 8 -21.41 -3.31 -6.76
C PRO A 8 -20.29 -4.20 -6.24
N GLN A 9 -19.86 -5.23 -6.99
CA GLN A 9 -18.75 -6.08 -6.55
C GLN A 9 -17.42 -5.33 -6.63
N ALA A 10 -17.19 -4.61 -7.73
CA ALA A 10 -16.02 -3.75 -7.88
C ALA A 10 -15.95 -2.69 -6.76
N LEU A 11 -17.06 -2.05 -6.42
CA LEU A 11 -17.13 -1.03 -5.38
C LEU A 11 -16.87 -1.59 -3.97
N ARG A 12 -17.33 -2.83 -3.68
CA ARG A 12 -17.04 -3.53 -2.41
C ARG A 12 -15.57 -3.93 -2.27
N ALA A 13 -14.81 -3.98 -3.35
CA ALA A 13 -13.38 -4.29 -3.29
C ALA A 13 -12.56 -3.13 -2.69
N ILE A 14 -13.10 -1.91 -2.66
CA ILE A 14 -12.47 -0.77 -1.98
C ILE A 14 -12.79 -0.88 -0.49
N THR A 15 -11.75 -0.91 0.34
CA THR A 15 -11.91 -1.01 1.80
C THR A 15 -12.14 0.39 2.41
N PRO A 16 -12.77 0.46 3.60
CA PRO A 16 -12.79 1.68 4.41
C PRO A 16 -11.40 2.28 4.64
N ALA A 17 -10.42 1.42 4.91
CA ALA A 17 -9.04 1.81 5.15
C ALA A 17 -8.42 2.46 3.90
N ALA A 18 -8.71 1.94 2.70
CA ALA A 18 -8.20 2.49 1.45
C ALA A 18 -8.74 3.90 1.18
N LEU A 19 -10.02 4.15 1.44
CA LEU A 19 -10.61 5.48 1.32
C LEU A 19 -9.93 6.48 2.25
N VAL A 20 -9.72 6.08 3.51
CA VAL A 20 -9.04 6.92 4.51
C VAL A 20 -7.58 7.17 4.11
N ALA A 21 -6.86 6.14 3.69
CA ALA A 21 -5.45 6.25 3.29
C ALA A 21 -5.28 7.19 2.09
N TYR A 22 -6.15 7.04 1.08
CA TYR A 22 -6.18 7.91 -0.09
C TYR A 22 -6.51 9.36 0.30
N ALA A 23 -7.58 9.57 1.07
CA ALA A 23 -8.00 10.91 1.50
C ALA A 23 -6.87 11.63 2.26
N ARG A 24 -6.21 10.95 3.20
CA ARG A 24 -5.05 11.49 3.92
C ARG A 24 -3.87 11.77 3.00
N GLY A 25 -3.58 10.89 2.06
CA GLY A 25 -2.51 11.06 1.06
C GLY A 25 -2.70 12.29 0.19
N GLU A 26 -3.95 12.63 -0.14
CA GLU A 26 -4.30 13.84 -0.90
C GLU A 26 -4.50 15.09 -0.02
N GLY A 27 -4.31 14.96 1.29
CA GLY A 27 -4.29 16.08 2.24
C GLY A 27 -5.61 16.39 2.96
N TRP A 28 -6.62 15.53 2.86
CA TRP A 28 -7.78 15.60 3.75
C TRP A 28 -7.39 15.16 5.17
N GLN A 29 -7.93 15.89 6.14
CA GLN A 29 -7.66 15.66 7.56
C GLN A 29 -8.93 15.21 8.25
N HIS A 30 -8.79 14.26 9.19
CA HIS A 30 -9.91 13.83 10.03
C HIS A 30 -10.34 14.99 10.94
N VAL A 31 -11.64 15.31 10.93
CA VAL A 31 -12.20 16.39 11.73
C VAL A 31 -12.97 15.84 12.92
N GLU A 32 -13.93 14.95 12.66
CA GLU A 32 -14.84 14.44 13.68
C GLU A 32 -15.46 13.10 13.28
N THR A 33 -16.12 12.46 14.25
CA THR A 33 -16.92 11.27 14.01
C THR A 33 -18.34 11.66 13.60
N TYR A 34 -18.86 11.03 12.55
CA TYR A 34 -20.23 11.21 12.06
C TYR A 34 -21.09 9.99 12.40
N GLY A 35 -21.94 10.13 13.42
CA GLY A 35 -22.77 9.04 13.92
C GLY A 35 -21.93 7.86 14.44
N GLN A 36 -22.44 6.64 14.28
CA GLN A 36 -21.80 5.44 14.85
C GLN A 36 -20.86 4.71 13.88
N HIS A 37 -20.97 4.97 12.58
CA HIS A 37 -20.31 4.15 11.57
C HIS A 37 -19.44 4.92 10.57
N SER A 38 -19.29 6.24 10.73
CA SER A 38 -18.54 7.06 9.76
C SER A 38 -17.70 8.13 10.45
N ASP A 39 -16.72 8.66 9.74
CA ASP A 39 -15.91 9.81 10.13
C ASP A 39 -15.94 10.88 9.03
N VAL A 40 -15.78 12.14 9.43
CA VAL A 40 -15.70 13.30 8.54
C VAL A 40 -14.24 13.68 8.29
N TYR A 41 -13.91 13.87 7.02
CA TYR A 41 -12.62 14.34 6.56
C TYR A 41 -12.78 15.64 5.78
N ALA A 42 -12.01 16.66 6.12
CA ALA A 42 -12.08 17.97 5.48
C ALA A 42 -10.73 18.40 4.89
N GLN A 43 -10.80 19.21 3.83
CA GLN A 43 -9.66 19.89 3.23
C GLN A 43 -10.11 21.28 2.79
N ALA A 44 -9.25 22.28 2.93
CA ALA A 44 -9.57 23.64 2.53
C ALA A 44 -9.98 23.70 1.04
N ASN A 45 -11.08 24.41 0.75
CA ASN A 45 -11.65 24.57 -0.59
C ASN A 45 -12.10 23.28 -1.28
N ARG A 46 -12.34 22.20 -0.53
CA ARG A 46 -12.92 20.95 -1.05
C ARG A 46 -14.13 20.52 -0.22
N PRO A 47 -15.08 19.79 -0.81
CA PRO A 47 -16.16 19.19 -0.05
C PRO A 47 -15.63 18.25 1.04
N GLU A 48 -16.34 18.22 2.16
CA GLU A 48 -16.11 17.24 3.22
C GLU A 48 -16.49 15.85 2.75
N LEU A 49 -15.72 14.86 3.21
CA LEU A 49 -15.94 13.45 2.90
C LEU A 49 -16.43 12.75 4.15
N VAL A 50 -17.57 12.06 4.03
CA VAL A 50 -18.08 11.17 5.08
C VAL A 50 -17.67 9.75 4.71
N ILE A 51 -16.65 9.23 5.38
CA ILE A 51 -16.08 7.92 5.07
C ILE A 51 -16.60 6.89 6.09
N PRO A 52 -17.28 5.81 5.66
CA PRO A 52 -17.67 4.73 6.56
C PRO A 52 -16.45 4.04 7.17
N ARG A 53 -16.53 3.68 8.46
CA ARG A 53 -15.53 2.87 9.19
C ARG A 53 -15.67 1.37 8.94
N THR A 54 -16.77 0.94 8.33
CA THR A 54 -17.09 -0.47 8.08
C THR A 54 -17.72 -0.64 6.70
N ASP A 55 -17.43 -1.78 6.06
CA ASP A 55 -18.01 -2.21 4.78
C ASP A 55 -19.30 -3.05 4.96
N HIS A 56 -19.73 -3.29 6.20
CA HIS A 56 -20.91 -4.10 6.52
C HIS A 56 -22.25 -3.37 6.31
N LEU A 57 -22.21 -2.08 5.95
CA LEU A 57 -23.41 -1.31 5.65
C LEU A 57 -24.05 -1.82 4.35
N ALA A 58 -25.37 -2.02 4.37
CA ALA A 58 -26.10 -2.58 3.22
C ALA A 58 -25.92 -1.73 1.95
N ASP A 59 -25.82 -0.41 2.10
CA ASP A 59 -25.65 0.56 1.04
C ASP A 59 -24.19 1.01 0.85
N TYR A 60 -23.22 0.31 1.46
CA TYR A 60 -21.79 0.62 1.32
C TYR A 60 -21.34 0.85 -0.13
N PRO A 61 -21.71 0.01 -1.13
CA PRO A 61 -21.29 0.23 -2.51
C PRO A 61 -21.77 1.58 -3.08
N ARG A 62 -22.99 1.99 -2.72
CA ARG A 62 -23.57 3.28 -3.15
C ARG A 62 -22.78 4.45 -2.55
N VAL A 63 -22.43 4.36 -1.27
CA VAL A 63 -21.62 5.37 -0.58
C VAL A 63 -20.21 5.46 -1.20
N VAL A 64 -19.58 4.32 -1.50
CA VAL A 64 -18.27 4.30 -2.18
C VAL A 64 -18.35 4.97 -3.56
N ALA A 65 -19.38 4.67 -4.35
CA ALA A 65 -19.57 5.29 -5.67
C ALA A 65 -19.70 6.81 -5.57
N GLU A 66 -20.45 7.30 -4.57
CA GLU A 66 -20.59 8.74 -4.29
C GLU A 66 -19.25 9.38 -3.91
N LEU A 67 -18.47 8.74 -3.03
CA LEU A 67 -17.14 9.20 -2.64
C LEU A 67 -16.18 9.24 -3.84
N ILE A 68 -16.19 8.23 -4.71
CA ILE A 68 -15.39 8.22 -5.96
C ILE A 68 -15.78 9.41 -6.83
N GLY A 69 -17.08 9.69 -6.99
CA GLY A 69 -17.56 10.84 -7.75
C GLY A 69 -17.04 12.18 -7.22
N ILE A 70 -17.07 12.37 -5.90
CA ILE A 70 -16.55 13.58 -5.25
C ILE A 70 -15.02 13.71 -5.44
N LEU A 71 -14.29 12.62 -5.23
CA LEU A 71 -12.83 12.58 -5.37
C LEU A 71 -12.38 12.81 -6.82
N ALA A 72 -13.06 12.20 -7.79
CA ALA A 72 -12.79 12.39 -9.21
C ALA A 72 -13.06 13.83 -9.66
N ALA A 73 -14.17 14.42 -9.20
CA ALA A 73 -14.53 15.80 -9.53
C ALA A 73 -13.56 16.83 -8.94
N THR A 74 -13.08 16.61 -7.72
CA THR A 74 -12.12 17.53 -7.06
C THR A 74 -10.70 17.44 -7.63
N GLY A 75 -10.33 16.30 -8.22
CA GLY A 75 -9.00 16.07 -8.79
C GLY A 75 -8.90 16.23 -10.31
N ASP A 76 -10.00 16.54 -11.01
CA ASP A 76 -10.13 16.44 -12.48
C ASP A 76 -9.55 15.12 -13.03
N ARG A 77 -9.83 14.01 -12.33
CA ARG A 77 -9.31 12.68 -12.68
C ARG A 77 -10.42 11.78 -13.24
N ASP A 78 -10.00 10.79 -14.01
CA ASP A 78 -10.87 9.72 -14.48
C ASP A 78 -11.19 8.74 -13.34
N GLU A 79 -12.46 8.34 -13.20
CA GLU A 79 -12.90 7.46 -12.10
C GLU A 79 -12.23 6.08 -12.15
N LEU A 80 -11.92 5.56 -13.34
CA LEU A 80 -11.27 4.25 -13.46
C LEU A 80 -9.81 4.30 -13.01
N ALA A 81 -9.13 5.42 -13.25
CA ALA A 81 -7.80 5.65 -12.72
C ALA A 81 -7.83 5.75 -11.18
N LEU A 82 -8.75 6.56 -10.64
CA LEU A 82 -8.94 6.70 -9.20
C LEU A 82 -9.27 5.37 -8.52
N TYR A 83 -10.14 4.56 -9.12
CA TYR A 83 -10.47 3.22 -8.62
C TYR A 83 -9.26 2.31 -8.49
N ARG A 84 -8.38 2.32 -9.49
CA ARG A 84 -7.14 1.53 -9.47
C ARG A 84 -6.19 1.99 -8.37
N ASP A 85 -6.16 3.28 -8.11
CA ASP A 85 -5.35 3.86 -7.02
C ASP A 85 -5.94 3.46 -5.66
N LEU A 86 -7.27 3.49 -5.52
CA LEU A 86 -7.98 3.09 -4.30
C LEU A 86 -7.82 1.60 -3.97
N LEU A 87 -7.78 0.70 -4.95
CA LEU A 87 -7.65 -0.76 -4.72
C LEU A 87 -6.40 -1.19 -3.93
N GLY A 88 -5.41 -0.32 -3.79
CA GLY A 88 -4.21 -0.57 -2.98
C GLY A 88 -3.81 0.60 -2.10
N ALA A 89 -4.66 1.60 -1.90
CA ALA A 89 -4.30 2.81 -1.16
C ALA A 89 -3.99 2.52 0.32
N ASP A 90 -4.57 1.46 0.90
CA ASP A 90 -4.29 0.98 2.25
C ASP A 90 -3.08 0.03 2.33
N ARG A 91 -2.33 -0.13 1.24
CA ARG A 91 -1.20 -1.07 1.14
C ARG A 91 0.02 -0.35 0.61
N ASP A 92 1.15 -0.55 1.28
CA ASP A 92 2.44 -0.11 0.74
C ASP A 92 2.84 -1.04 -0.42
N VAL A 93 2.60 -0.61 -1.66
CA VAL A 93 2.95 -1.36 -2.86
C VAL A 93 4.21 -0.78 -3.51
N VAL A 94 5.31 -1.51 -3.41
CA VAL A 94 6.55 -1.17 -4.13
C VAL A 94 6.59 -1.90 -5.48
N ARG A 95 6.45 -1.16 -6.59
CA ARG A 95 6.54 -1.71 -7.96
C ARG A 95 7.94 -1.52 -8.52
N VAL A 96 8.65 -2.62 -8.73
CA VAL A 96 9.96 -2.64 -9.39
C VAL A 96 9.77 -2.77 -10.90
N ARG A 97 10.41 -1.90 -11.68
CA ARG A 97 10.37 -1.91 -13.15
C ARG A 97 11.77 -1.82 -13.73
N ALA A 98 12.01 -2.49 -14.85
CA ALA A 98 13.24 -2.31 -15.63
C ALA A 98 13.27 -0.88 -16.21
N ARG A 99 14.43 -0.23 -16.20
CA ARG A 99 14.62 1.12 -16.76
C ARG A 99 14.65 1.14 -18.28
N SER A 100 15.09 0.05 -18.90
CA SER A 100 15.03 -0.19 -20.34
C SER A 100 14.41 -1.56 -20.58
N ASN A 101 13.25 -1.55 -21.21
CA ASN A 101 12.55 -2.71 -21.73
C ASN A 101 12.45 -2.54 -23.24
N ALA A 102 12.42 -3.66 -23.96
CA ALA A 102 12.04 -3.61 -25.37
C ALA A 102 10.56 -3.19 -25.47
N ASP A 103 10.17 -2.63 -26.62
CA ASP A 103 8.81 -2.11 -26.84
C ASP A 103 7.73 -3.20 -26.71
N ASP A 104 8.12 -4.47 -26.86
CA ASP A 104 7.27 -5.65 -26.65
C ASP A 104 7.13 -6.07 -25.17
N GLY A 105 7.74 -5.33 -24.25
CA GLY A 105 7.73 -5.62 -22.82
C GLY A 105 8.73 -6.70 -22.39
N SER A 106 9.55 -7.22 -23.30
CA SER A 106 10.60 -8.17 -22.95
C SER A 106 11.75 -7.49 -22.20
N VAL A 107 12.38 -8.26 -21.32
CA VAL A 107 13.54 -7.85 -20.53
C VAL A 107 14.68 -8.82 -20.83
N ASN A 108 15.86 -8.28 -21.15
CA ASN A 108 17.05 -9.11 -21.32
C ASN A 108 17.32 -9.93 -20.05
N LEU A 109 17.63 -11.22 -20.19
CA LEU A 109 17.79 -12.12 -19.05
C LEU A 109 18.80 -11.60 -18.01
N ALA A 110 19.95 -11.08 -18.45
CA ALA A 110 20.97 -10.56 -17.53
C ALA A 110 20.49 -9.29 -16.80
N ALA A 111 19.75 -8.43 -17.49
CA ALA A 111 19.12 -7.26 -16.87
C ALA A 111 18.02 -7.68 -15.87
N GLY A 112 17.28 -8.74 -16.18
CA GLY A 112 16.29 -9.35 -15.29
C GLY A 112 16.89 -9.88 -14.00
N VAL A 113 18.03 -10.57 -14.07
CA VAL A 113 18.79 -11.01 -12.88
C VAL A 113 19.19 -9.80 -12.03
N GLY A 114 19.76 -8.77 -12.65
CA GLY A 114 20.15 -7.55 -11.93
C GLY A 114 18.97 -6.82 -11.27
N LEU A 115 17.81 -6.81 -11.94
CA LEU A 115 16.57 -6.24 -11.40
C LEU A 115 16.09 -7.01 -10.17
N PHE A 116 16.14 -8.34 -10.22
CA PHE A 116 15.76 -9.20 -9.10
C PHE A 116 16.68 -9.00 -7.89
N GLU A 117 18.01 -9.01 -8.11
CA GLU A 117 18.98 -8.79 -7.03
C GLU A 117 18.81 -7.41 -6.39
N SER A 118 18.58 -6.37 -7.20
CA SER A 118 18.33 -5.02 -6.69
C SER A 118 17.04 -4.93 -5.87
N ALA A 119 15.97 -5.63 -6.29
CA ALA A 119 14.72 -5.70 -5.55
C ALA A 119 14.92 -6.42 -4.19
N ARG A 120 15.71 -7.49 -4.18
CA ARG A 120 16.07 -8.22 -2.95
C ARG A 120 16.85 -7.33 -1.98
N GLU A 121 17.85 -6.61 -2.46
CA GLU A 121 18.65 -5.68 -1.63
C GLU A 121 17.80 -4.53 -1.07
N MET A 122 16.87 -4.00 -1.87
CA MET A 122 15.91 -2.98 -1.43
C MET A 122 15.01 -3.49 -0.30
N LEU A 123 14.46 -4.71 -0.42
CA LEU A 123 13.65 -5.32 0.64
C LEU A 123 14.44 -5.56 1.91
N LEU A 124 15.70 -6.00 1.79
CA LEU A 124 16.57 -6.20 2.95
C LEU A 124 16.90 -4.87 3.63
N ALA A 125 17.18 -3.82 2.87
CA ALA A 125 17.35 -2.46 3.39
C ALA A 125 16.11 -1.97 4.15
N ALA A 126 14.92 -2.19 3.60
CA ALA A 126 13.65 -1.81 4.24
C ALA A 126 13.42 -2.56 5.56
N ALA A 127 13.69 -3.87 5.60
CA ALA A 127 13.60 -4.67 6.83
C ALA A 127 14.58 -4.17 7.91
N CYS A 128 15.81 -3.80 7.50
CA CYS A 128 16.79 -3.23 8.40
C CYS A 128 16.36 -1.86 8.93
N ALA A 129 15.83 -1.00 8.06
CA ALA A 129 15.32 0.32 8.45
C ALA A 129 14.14 0.25 9.44
N ALA A 130 13.32 -0.80 9.37
CA ALA A 130 12.25 -1.03 10.33
C ALA A 130 12.78 -1.31 11.75
N THR A 131 13.97 -1.92 11.87
CA THR A 131 14.58 -2.25 13.18
C THR A 131 15.54 -1.17 13.67
N ASN A 132 16.30 -0.56 12.75
CA ASN A 132 17.26 0.49 13.04
C ASN A 132 17.10 1.62 12.01
N PRO A 133 16.26 2.63 12.26
CA PRO A 133 15.97 3.66 11.27
C PRO A 133 17.23 4.41 10.82
N GLN A 134 17.59 4.27 9.55
CA GLN A 134 18.69 5.00 8.92
C GLN A 134 18.24 5.60 7.58
N PRO A 135 18.72 6.80 7.22
CA PRO A 135 18.35 7.46 5.97
C PRO A 135 18.91 6.75 4.73
N LEU A 136 19.96 5.93 4.89
CA LEU A 136 20.60 5.23 3.78
C LEU A 136 21.23 3.91 4.26
N TYR A 137 20.87 2.81 3.59
CA TYR A 137 21.58 1.54 3.63
C TYR A 137 22.34 1.33 2.34
N ARG A 138 23.63 0.97 2.42
CA ARG A 138 24.44 0.73 1.22
C ARG A 138 24.13 -0.65 0.64
N ALA A 139 23.92 -0.71 -0.68
CA ALA A 139 23.76 -1.98 -1.39
C ALA A 139 24.97 -2.91 -1.14
N GLY A 140 24.70 -4.18 -0.82
CA GLY A 140 25.74 -5.18 -0.52
C GLY A 140 26.32 -5.14 0.90
N ALA A 141 26.00 -4.13 1.72
CA ALA A 141 26.30 -4.11 3.15
C ALA A 141 25.19 -4.75 4.01
N ASN A 142 24.03 -4.98 3.38
CA ASN A 142 22.90 -5.67 3.96
C ASN A 142 23.11 -7.16 3.71
N LYS A 143 23.66 -7.89 4.69
CA LYS A 143 23.84 -9.34 4.58
C LYS A 143 23.06 -10.02 5.70
N LEU A 144 22.32 -11.07 5.32
CA LEU A 144 21.80 -12.04 6.28
C LEU A 144 23.02 -12.81 6.80
N ASP A 145 23.46 -12.50 8.01
CA ASP A 145 24.57 -13.20 8.63
C ASP A 145 24.07 -14.56 9.14
N PHE A 146 23.93 -15.52 8.23
CA PHE A 146 23.76 -16.93 8.59
C PHE A 146 25.12 -17.52 8.97
N GLY A 147 25.63 -17.10 10.13
CA GLY A 147 26.70 -17.79 10.84
C GLY A 147 28.05 -17.87 10.15
N GLN A 148 28.53 -16.84 9.44
CA GLN A 148 29.93 -16.80 9.01
C GLN A 148 30.60 -15.45 9.21
N LYS A 149 31.71 -15.49 9.97
CA LYS A 149 32.57 -14.40 10.43
C LYS A 149 33.14 -13.49 9.33
N HIS A 150 32.40 -12.71 8.54
CA HIS A 150 33.00 -11.71 7.62
C HIS A 150 32.27 -10.36 7.59
N ALA A 151 33.03 -9.29 7.90
CA ALA A 151 32.74 -7.85 7.85
C ALA A 151 31.53 -7.35 8.66
N PRO A 152 31.57 -6.14 9.26
CA PRO A 152 30.45 -5.62 10.02
C PRO A 152 29.26 -5.39 9.08
N SER A 153 28.26 -6.26 9.17
CA SER A 153 26.96 -6.02 8.57
C SER A 153 26.38 -4.74 9.19
N GLN A 154 25.84 -3.83 8.37
CA GLN A 154 25.16 -2.62 8.87
C GLN A 154 23.82 -2.95 9.56
N CYS A 155 23.46 -4.24 9.55
CA CYS A 155 22.22 -4.77 10.06
C CYS A 155 22.52 -6.13 10.69
N PRO A 156 22.59 -6.23 12.02
CA PRO A 156 22.70 -7.52 12.69
C PRO A 156 21.34 -8.20 12.55
N VAL A 157 21.19 -9.09 11.56
CA VAL A 157 19.99 -9.91 11.43
C VAL A 157 20.06 -11.06 12.45
N GLY A 158 20.15 -10.72 13.73
CA GLY A 158 20.07 -11.64 14.86
C GLY A 158 18.62 -11.91 15.29
N LEU A 159 17.62 -11.53 14.49
CA LEU A 159 16.20 -11.57 14.89
C LEU A 159 15.27 -12.21 13.86
N LEU A 160 15.75 -13.21 13.10
CA LEU A 160 14.86 -14.15 12.40
C LEU A 160 14.46 -15.35 13.29
N GLU A 161 14.95 -15.42 14.55
CA GLU A 161 14.47 -16.42 15.52
C GLU A 161 13.13 -16.04 16.18
N THR A 162 12.73 -14.77 16.17
CA THR A 162 11.46 -14.32 16.79
C THR A 162 10.21 -14.70 16.00
N PHE A 163 10.33 -15.04 14.71
CA PHE A 163 9.20 -15.62 13.95
C PHE A 163 8.99 -17.11 14.21
N ARG A 164 9.88 -17.79 14.95
CA ARG A 164 9.73 -19.20 15.34
C ARG A 164 8.84 -19.40 16.57
N GLY A 165 8.40 -18.31 17.21
CA GLY A 165 7.53 -18.31 18.40
C GLY A 165 6.02 -18.31 18.11
N MET A 166 5.59 -18.42 16.85
CA MET A 166 4.17 -18.58 16.52
C MET A 166 3.75 -20.01 16.86
N HIS A 167 3.21 -20.22 18.06
CA HIS A 167 2.61 -21.50 18.44
C HIS A 167 1.57 -21.92 17.39
N PRO A 168 1.55 -23.21 16.96
CA PRO A 168 0.48 -23.69 16.11
C PRO A 168 -0.84 -23.53 16.87
N ILE A 169 -1.78 -22.79 16.27
CA ILE A 169 -3.17 -22.72 16.72
C ILE A 169 -3.68 -24.17 16.76
N LYS A 170 -3.90 -24.69 17.96
CA LYS A 170 -4.54 -25.99 18.14
C LYS A 170 -5.96 -25.89 17.57
N PRO A 171 -6.41 -26.85 16.74
CA PRO A 171 -7.80 -26.89 16.34
C PRO A 171 -8.67 -27.18 17.57
N SER A 172 -9.61 -26.29 17.87
CA SER A 172 -10.68 -26.54 18.83
C SER A 172 -11.57 -27.66 18.28
N ARG A 173 -11.74 -28.73 19.05
CA ARG A 173 -12.79 -29.74 18.83
C ARG A 173 -14.16 -29.16 19.12
#